data_AF-A0A1Y1MWM0-F1
#
_entry.id   AF-A0A1Y1MWM0-F1
#
_cell.length_a   1.000
_cell.length_b   1.000
_cell.length_c   1.000
_cell.angle_alpha   90.00
_cell.angle_beta   90.00
_cell.angle_gamma   90.00
#
_symmetry.space_group_name_H-M   'P 1'
#
loop_
_entity.id
_entity.type
_entity.pdbx_description
1 polymer ?
#
loop_
_entity_poly.entity_id
_entity_poly.type
_entity_poly.pdbx_seq_one_letter_code
_entity_poly.pdbx_strand_id
1 'polypeptide(L)'
;SAPDSRVMSYGYFNLATPRFGHCNEERFYVCSELKQGVQSRDRFGKTYAWTVSSGQSVYADRLMDAGVDGLVFGFKAIDFKAHKATFSAYRNIMDWIDTHPQRYLANIYDKPWERRLNNESDNK
;
A
#
# COMPACT_ATOMS: atom_id res chain seq x y z
N SER A 1 2.90 13.24 -20.37
CA SER A 1 1.87 12.50 -19.60
C SER A 1 1.56 13.30 -18.36
N ALA A 2 0.27 13.54 -18.07
CA ALA A 2 -0.13 14.22 -16.83
C ALA A 2 0.34 13.38 -15.62
N PRO A 3 0.85 14.01 -14.54
CA PRO A 3 1.35 13.30 -13.35
C PRO A 3 0.29 12.36 -12.73
N ASP A 4 -0.99 12.65 -12.96
CA ASP A 4 -2.16 11.91 -12.47
C ASP A 4 -2.20 10.45 -12.94
N SER A 5 -1.49 10.10 -14.02
CA SER A 5 -1.41 8.72 -14.53
C SER A 5 -0.17 7.96 -14.04
N ARG A 6 0.68 8.56 -13.20
CA ARG A 6 1.90 7.90 -12.71
C ARG A 6 1.63 7.14 -11.43
N VAL A 7 1.99 5.86 -11.45
CA VAL A 7 1.89 4.97 -10.30
C VAL A 7 3.29 4.64 -9.81
N MET A 8 3.53 4.85 -8.51
CA MET A 8 4.72 4.32 -7.86
C MET A 8 4.39 2.94 -7.28
N SER A 9 5.26 1.98 -7.56
CA SER A 9 5.19 0.66 -6.95
C SER A 9 6.56 0.32 -6.40
N TYR A 10 6.64 -0.04 -5.13
CA TYR A 10 7.89 -0.43 -4.50
C TYR A 10 7.66 -1.51 -3.46
N GLY A 11 8.67 -2.33 -3.25
CA GLY A 11 8.44 -3.57 -2.54
C GLY A 11 9.66 -4.43 -2.32
N TYR A 12 9.43 -5.52 -1.61
CA TYR A 12 10.42 -6.56 -1.40
C TYR A 12 9.74 -7.92 -1.22
N PHE A 13 10.42 -8.97 -1.67
CA PHE A 13 9.89 -10.33 -1.65
C PHE A 13 9.58 -10.84 -0.22
N ASN A 14 10.27 -10.30 0.79
CA ASN A 14 10.01 -10.56 2.20
C ASN A 14 10.10 -9.28 3.04
N LEU A 15 8.96 -8.65 3.31
CA LEU A 15 8.88 -7.46 4.18
C LEU A 15 9.38 -7.71 5.61
N ALA A 16 9.44 -8.96 6.07
CA ALA A 16 10.00 -9.33 7.36
C ALA A 16 11.54 -9.40 7.35
N THR A 17 12.16 -8.34 6.83
CA THR A 17 13.62 -8.16 6.78
C THR A 17 13.96 -6.72 7.13
N PRO A 18 15.22 -6.41 7.49
CA PRO A 18 15.64 -5.03 7.74
C PRO A 18 15.35 -4.08 6.56
N ARG A 19 15.17 -4.60 5.33
CA ARG A 19 14.85 -3.82 4.13
C ARG A 19 13.52 -3.08 4.21
N PHE A 20 12.62 -3.47 5.12
CA PHE A 20 11.36 -2.75 5.34
C PHE A 20 11.57 -1.34 5.92
N GLY A 21 12.47 -1.22 6.90
CA GLY A 21 12.75 0.02 7.61
C GLY A 21 11.68 0.44 8.63
N HIS A 22 11.72 1.70 9.00
CA HIS A 22 10.92 2.35 10.03
C HIS A 22 10.04 3.48 9.49
N CYS A 23 10.01 3.63 8.16
CA CYS A 23 9.20 4.60 7.43
C CYS A 23 9.68 6.06 7.56
N ASN A 24 10.89 6.29 8.07
CA ASN A 24 11.45 7.63 8.29
C ASN A 24 12.91 7.74 7.80
N GLU A 25 13.44 6.69 7.18
CA GLU A 25 14.77 6.71 6.60
C GLU A 25 14.83 7.60 5.36
N GLU A 26 16.00 8.16 5.11
CA GLU A 26 16.23 9.05 3.98
C GLU A 26 15.98 8.36 2.63
N ARG A 27 16.38 7.10 2.46
CA ARG A 27 16.24 6.34 1.21
C ARG A 27 16.42 4.84 1.38
N PHE A 28 16.07 4.09 0.34
CA PHE A 28 16.27 2.65 0.11
C PHE A 28 15.36 1.67 0.84
N TYR A 29 14.68 2.07 1.92
CA TYR A 29 13.81 1.19 2.69
C TYR A 29 12.39 1.20 2.13
N VAL A 30 11.74 0.02 2.10
CA VAL A 30 10.42 -0.14 1.47
C VAL A 30 9.42 0.88 2.02
N CYS A 31 9.33 1.01 3.35
CA CYS A 31 8.33 1.89 3.94
C CYS A 31 8.65 3.37 3.70
N SER A 32 9.91 3.79 3.79
CA SER A 32 10.26 5.21 3.65
C SER A 32 10.11 5.69 2.20
N GLU A 33 10.52 4.89 1.22
CA GLU A 33 10.32 5.20 -0.20
C GLU A 33 8.84 5.34 -0.54
N LEU A 34 7.99 4.42 -0.05
CA LEU A 34 6.56 4.50 -0.27
C LEU A 34 5.91 5.70 0.43
N LYS A 35 6.31 6.01 1.67
CA LYS A 35 5.82 7.21 2.39
C LYS A 35 6.21 8.50 1.67
N GLN A 36 7.44 8.59 1.16
CA GLN A 36 7.89 9.74 0.36
C GLN A 36 7.11 9.82 -0.96
N GLY A 37 6.84 8.68 -1.60
CA GLY A 37 5.95 8.60 -2.77
C GLY A 37 4.54 9.12 -2.49
N VAL A 38 4.00 8.76 -1.32
CA VAL A 38 2.69 9.24 -0.83
C VAL A 38 2.71 10.75 -0.60
N GLN A 39 3.82 11.32 -0.12
CA GLN A 39 3.97 12.76 0.08
C GLN A 39 4.17 13.53 -1.24
N SER A 40 4.63 12.84 -2.29
CA SER A 40 4.93 13.42 -3.62
C SER A 40 3.74 13.28 -4.59
N ARG A 41 2.54 13.68 -4.17
CA ARG A 41 1.29 13.54 -4.98
C ARG A 41 1.27 14.37 -6.27
N ASP A 42 2.14 15.36 -6.38
CA ASP A 42 2.40 16.11 -7.61
C ASP A 42 3.15 15.27 -8.66
N ARG A 43 3.82 14.19 -8.25
CA ARG A 43 4.59 13.28 -9.12
C ARG A 43 3.93 11.92 -9.32
N PHE A 44 3.23 11.42 -8.30
CA PHE A 44 2.58 10.10 -8.32
C PHE A 44 1.11 10.21 -7.89
N GLY A 45 0.20 9.78 -8.77
CA GLY A 45 -1.22 9.72 -8.48
C GLY A 45 -1.56 8.66 -7.44
N LYS A 46 -0.90 7.49 -7.51
CA LYS A 46 -1.10 6.35 -6.59
C LYS A 46 0.22 5.69 -6.20
N THR A 47 0.21 5.08 -5.02
CA THR A 47 1.33 4.29 -4.48
C THR A 47 0.89 2.88 -4.09
N TYR A 48 1.62 1.86 -4.51
CA TYR A 48 1.34 0.46 -4.18
C TYR A 48 2.56 -0.22 -3.57
N ALA A 49 2.35 -0.97 -2.49
CA ALA A 49 3.39 -1.79 -1.89
C ALA A 49 3.28 -3.25 -2.33
N TRP A 50 4.41 -3.96 -2.43
CA TRP A 50 4.44 -5.40 -2.68
C TRP A 50 5.62 -6.10 -1.96
N THR A 51 5.62 -7.40 -1.69
CA THR A 51 4.46 -8.28 -1.62
C THR A 51 4.10 -8.51 -0.15
N VAL A 52 2.84 -8.30 0.23
CA VAL A 52 2.34 -8.68 1.56
C VAL A 52 2.03 -10.17 1.55
N SER A 53 2.71 -10.94 2.40
CA SER A 53 2.52 -12.39 2.51
C SER A 53 1.81 -12.80 3.81
N SER A 54 1.44 -14.08 3.94
CA SER A 54 0.92 -14.64 5.18
C SER A 54 1.85 -14.34 6.37
N GLY A 55 1.26 -13.93 7.50
CA GLY A 55 2.01 -13.57 8.71
C GLY A 55 2.68 -12.20 8.70
N GLN A 56 2.38 -11.33 7.71
CA GLN A 56 2.94 -9.98 7.59
C GLN A 56 1.92 -8.87 7.87
N SER A 57 0.93 -9.12 8.72
CA SER A 57 -0.11 -8.13 9.07
C SER A 57 0.49 -6.82 9.58
N VAL A 58 1.50 -6.88 10.45
CA VAL A 58 2.19 -5.68 10.98
C VAL A 58 2.83 -4.83 9.87
N TYR A 59 3.26 -5.43 8.76
CA TYR A 59 3.83 -4.68 7.64
C TYR A 59 2.75 -4.08 6.77
N ALA A 60 1.63 -4.80 6.57
CA ALA A 60 0.46 -4.25 5.89
C ALA A 60 -0.06 -3.01 6.64
N ASP A 61 -0.23 -3.12 7.95
CA ASP A 61 -0.64 -2.04 8.85
C ASP A 61 0.25 -0.80 8.70
N ARG A 62 1.56 -0.95 8.89
CA ARG A 62 2.53 0.16 8.75
C ARG A 62 2.56 0.79 7.36
N LEU A 63 2.34 0.02 6.30
CA LEU A 63 2.28 0.55 4.94
C LEU A 63 0.98 1.34 4.70
N MET A 64 -0.13 0.84 5.22
CA MET A 64 -1.42 1.52 5.12
C MET A 64 -1.44 2.82 5.94
N ASP A 65 -0.82 2.82 7.12
CA ASP A 65 -0.53 4.01 7.94
C ASP A 65 0.40 5.00 7.24
N ALA A 66 1.40 4.51 6.51
CA ALA A 66 2.24 5.34 5.65
C ALA A 66 1.46 5.96 4.46
N GLY A 67 0.20 5.58 4.27
CA GLY A 67 -0.72 6.21 3.35
C GLY A 67 -0.70 5.64 1.93
N VAL A 68 -0.13 4.44 1.73
CA VAL A 68 -0.15 3.80 0.39
C VAL A 68 -1.58 3.55 -0.07
N ASP A 69 -1.85 3.65 -1.37
CA ASP A 69 -3.20 3.48 -1.92
C ASP A 69 -3.61 2.02 -2.06
N GLY A 70 -2.65 1.10 -2.14
CA GLY A 70 -2.96 -0.33 -2.19
C GLY A 70 -1.78 -1.24 -1.88
N LEU A 71 -2.11 -2.50 -1.66
CA LEU A 71 -1.17 -3.57 -1.33
C LEU A 71 -1.35 -4.72 -2.32
N VAL A 72 -0.25 -5.19 -2.88
CA VAL A 72 -0.21 -6.45 -3.64
C VAL A 72 0.13 -7.57 -2.65
N PHE A 73 -0.75 -8.57 -2.56
CA PHE A 73 -0.57 -9.73 -1.69
C PHE A 73 -0.26 -10.99 -2.48
N GLY A 74 0.42 -11.95 -1.85
CA GLY A 74 0.81 -13.18 -2.52
C GLY A 74 1.80 -14.02 -1.72
N PHE A 75 2.54 -14.86 -2.43
CA PHE A 75 3.69 -15.54 -1.85
C PHE A 75 4.95 -14.69 -1.96
N LYS A 76 5.95 -15.02 -1.14
CA LYS A 76 7.24 -14.34 -1.11
C LYS A 76 8.09 -14.61 -2.36
N ALA A 77 8.12 -15.86 -2.84
CA ALA A 77 9.12 -16.29 -3.82
C ALA A 77 8.57 -17.21 -4.93
N ILE A 78 7.27 -17.48 -4.94
CA ILE A 78 6.62 -18.35 -5.92
C ILE A 78 5.40 -17.66 -6.53
N ASP A 79 4.95 -18.18 -7.67
CA ASP A 79 3.77 -17.64 -8.36
C ASP A 79 2.51 -17.71 -7.52
N PHE A 80 1.62 -16.75 -7.78
CA PHE A 80 0.32 -16.69 -7.13
C PHE A 80 -0.50 -17.93 -7.47
N LYS A 81 -1.10 -18.55 -6.45
CA LYS A 81 -2.11 -19.60 -6.59
C LYS A 81 -3.13 -19.48 -5.46
N ALA A 82 -4.35 -19.93 -5.72
CA ALA A 82 -5.37 -20.05 -4.69
C ALA A 82 -4.88 -21.02 -3.60
N HIS A 83 -4.62 -20.50 -2.40
CA HIS A 83 -4.01 -21.26 -1.31
C HIS A 83 -4.33 -20.60 0.04
N LYS A 84 -4.33 -21.38 1.12
CA LYS A 84 -4.62 -20.85 2.47
C LYS A 84 -3.73 -19.66 2.85
N ALA A 85 -2.46 -19.70 2.44
CA ALA A 85 -1.51 -18.61 2.71
C ALA A 85 -1.84 -17.31 1.95
N THR A 86 -2.29 -17.38 0.68
CA THR A 86 -2.68 -16.19 -0.09
C THR A 86 -3.99 -15.62 0.43
N PHE A 87 -4.95 -16.48 0.81
CA PHE A 87 -6.18 -16.04 1.49
C PHE A 87 -5.91 -15.41 2.86
N SER A 88 -4.95 -15.94 3.63
CA SER A 88 -4.53 -15.35 4.91
C SER A 88 -3.93 -13.95 4.73
N ALA A 89 -3.06 -13.76 3.72
CA ALA A 89 -2.52 -12.45 3.39
C ALA A 89 -3.62 -11.45 2.99
N TYR A 90 -4.58 -11.88 2.17
CA TYR A 90 -5.75 -11.10 1.82
C TYR A 90 -6.60 -10.70 3.03
N ARG A 91 -6.89 -11.67 3.92
CA ARG A 91 -7.68 -11.43 5.14
C ARG A 91 -7.04 -10.38 6.04
N ASN A 92 -5.72 -10.40 6.22
CA ASN A 92 -5.03 -9.36 7.00
C ASN A 92 -5.27 -7.94 6.45
N ILE A 93 -5.34 -7.78 5.13
CA ILE A 93 -5.62 -6.48 4.50
C ILE A 93 -7.08 -6.09 4.75
N MET A 94 -8.00 -7.04 4.63
CA MET A 94 -9.43 -6.81 4.88
C MET A 94 -9.71 -6.45 6.34
N ASP A 95 -9.13 -7.19 7.30
CA ASP A 95 -9.31 -6.94 8.73
C ASP A 95 -8.77 -5.55 9.11
N TRP A 96 -7.70 -5.10 8.45
CA TRP A 96 -7.21 -3.73 8.61
C TRP A 96 -8.23 -2.71 8.07
N ILE A 97 -8.78 -2.90 6.87
CA ILE A 97 -9.79 -2.00 6.30
C ILE A 97 -11.03 -1.93 7.21
N ASP A 98 -11.51 -3.07 7.71
CA ASP A 98 -12.69 -3.16 8.58
C ASP A 98 -12.52 -2.40 9.91
N THR A 99 -11.28 -2.15 10.33
CA THR A 99 -10.95 -1.41 11.56
C THR A 99 -10.57 0.06 11.33
N HIS A 100 -10.52 0.51 10.07
CA HIS A 100 -10.08 1.86 9.69
C HIS A 100 -11.15 2.57 8.83
N PRO A 101 -12.20 3.17 9.43
CA PRO A 101 -13.39 3.68 8.72
C PRO A 101 -13.10 4.80 7.70
N GLN A 102 -11.95 5.46 7.80
CA GLN A 102 -11.44 6.45 6.83
C GLN A 102 -10.83 5.81 5.57
N ARG A 103 -10.80 4.48 5.50
CA ARG A 103 -10.25 3.68 4.41
C ARG A 103 -11.30 2.66 3.96
N TYR A 104 -11.32 2.38 2.67
CA TYR A 104 -12.27 1.44 2.08
C TYR A 104 -11.64 0.75 0.87
N LEU A 105 -12.21 -0.38 0.45
CA LEU A 105 -11.85 -1.02 -0.80
C LEU A 105 -12.32 -0.16 -1.98
N ALA A 106 -11.38 0.20 -2.84
CA ALA A 106 -11.69 0.89 -4.08
C ALA A 106 -12.70 0.10 -4.92
N ASN A 107 -13.64 0.82 -5.53
CA ASN A 107 -14.67 0.29 -6.41
C ASN A 107 -14.58 0.95 -7.80
N ILE A 108 -15.56 0.66 -8.67
CA ILE A 108 -15.57 1.14 -10.06
C ILE A 108 -15.62 2.66 -10.22
N TYR A 109 -16.02 3.39 -9.19
CA TYR A 109 -16.07 4.85 -9.17
C TYR A 109 -14.74 5.48 -8.74
N ASP A 110 -13.85 4.70 -8.12
CA ASP A 110 -12.53 5.16 -7.69
C ASP A 110 -11.55 5.05 -8.85
N LYS A 111 -11.43 6.12 -9.63
CA LYS A 111 -10.55 6.10 -10.79
C LYS A 111 -9.10 5.97 -10.34
N PRO A 112 -8.36 4.93 -10.77
CA PRO A 112 -6.99 4.69 -10.31
C PRO A 112 -5.99 5.74 -10.81
N TRP A 113 -6.38 6.60 -11.75
CA TRP A 113 -5.60 7.73 -12.27
C TRP A 113 -6.10 9.10 -11.77
N GLU A 114 -7.07 9.16 -10.87
CA GLU A 114 -7.47 10.43 -10.25
C GLU A 114 -6.68 10.66 -8.96
N ARG A 115 -6.13 11.87 -8.83
CA ARG A 115 -5.58 12.34 -7.55
C ARG A 115 -6.69 12.34 -6.52
N ARG A 116 -6.43 11.79 -5.33
CA ARG A 116 -7.22 12.17 -4.16
C ARG A 116 -6.90 13.64 -3.92
N LEU A 117 -7.83 14.51 -4.25
CA LEU A 117 -7.77 15.88 -3.75
C LEU A 117 -7.99 15.76 -2.24
N ASN A 118 -7.09 16.33 -1.44
CA ASN A 118 -7.25 16.44 -0.01
C ASN A 118 -8.44 17.37 0.26
N ASN A 119 -9.66 16.87 0.14
CA ASN A 119 -10.85 17.53 0.67
C ASN A 119 -10.95 17.19 2.16
N GLU A 120 -9.89 17.51 2.91
CA GLU A 120 -9.96 17.61 4.37
C GLU A 120 -10.35 19.05 4.71
N SER A 121 -11.63 19.42 4.49
CA SER A 121 -12.28 20.52 5.22
C SER A 121 -13.77 20.74 4.95
N ASP A 122 -14.40 20.15 3.92
CA ASP A 122 -15.73 20.64 3.50
C ASP A 122 -16.89 19.65 3.72
N ASN A 123 -16.90 18.89 4.81
CA ASN A 123 -18.12 18.33 5.41
C ASN A 123 -17.85 17.59 6.73
N LYS A 124 -17.82 18.33 7.83
CA LYS A 124 -18.53 18.02 9.09
C LYS A 124 -18.47 19.21 10.03
#